data_AF-A0A7D9LUD5-F1
#
_entry.id   AF-A0A7D9LUD5-F1
#
_cell.length_a   1.000
_cell.length_b   1.000
_cell.length_c   1.000
_cell.angle_alpha   90.00
_cell.angle_beta   90.00
_cell.angle_gamma   90.00
#
_symmetry.space_group_name_H-M   'P 1'
#
loop_
_entity.id
_entity.type
_entity.pdbx_description
1 polymer ?
#
loop_
_entity_poly.entity_id
_entity_poly.type
_entity_poly.pdbx_seq_one_letter_code
_entity_poly.pdbx_strand_id
1 'polypeptide(L)'
;RTDKAIEQLRYFLRNVEDKSEQDLRKALIQQLIDILMNGVSERSYMMQLTSPASPSKTSFTGSSFQSNTQFSDKGLCFVPRNVTEDVILLLLLKEAL
;
A
#
# COMPACT_ATOMS: atom_id res chain seq x y z
N ARG A 1 3.48 -12.15 8.65
CA ARG A 1 4.76 -11.86 7.92
C ARG A 1 4.45 -11.18 6.60
N THR A 2 3.52 -11.73 5.84
CA THR A 2 2.90 -11.14 4.63
C THR A 2 2.26 -9.77 4.89
N ASP A 3 1.55 -9.58 6.00
CA ASP A 3 0.86 -8.29 6.28
C ASP A 3 1.82 -7.10 6.35
N LYS A 4 2.97 -7.27 7.01
CA LYS A 4 4.01 -6.24 7.10
C LYS A 4 4.62 -5.93 5.72
N ALA A 5 4.80 -6.95 4.87
CA ALA A 5 5.30 -6.74 3.52
C ALA A 5 4.29 -5.97 2.66
N ILE A 6 3.00 -6.28 2.78
CA ILE A 6 1.91 -5.55 2.11
C ILE A 6 1.89 -4.09 2.55
N GLU A 7 1.98 -3.83 3.85
CA GLU A 7 2.01 -2.47 4.41
C GLU A 7 3.22 -1.68 3.89
N GLN A 8 4.41 -2.29 3.89
CA GLN A 8 5.64 -1.67 3.37
C GLN A 8 5.54 -1.37 1.87
N LEU A 9 5.06 -2.32 1.06
CA LEU A 9 4.88 -2.12 -0.38
C LEU A 9 3.88 -1.00 -0.67
N ARG A 10 2.75 -0.96 0.04
CA ARG A 10 1.77 0.13 -0.08
C ARG A 10 2.36 1.47 0.33
N TYR A 11 3.18 1.50 1.37
CA TYR A 11 3.89 2.71 1.79
C TYR A 11 4.86 3.19 0.71
N PHE A 12 5.69 2.31 0.14
CA PHE A 12 6.59 2.70 -0.95
C PHE A 12 5.83 3.21 -2.16
N LEU A 13 4.77 2.51 -2.61
CA LEU A 13 3.97 2.94 -3.76
C LEU A 13 3.31 4.31 -3.57
N ARG A 14 2.99 4.70 -2.34
CA ARG A 14 2.45 6.04 -2.03
C ARG A 14 3.50 7.14 -2.06
N ASN A 15 4.76 6.82 -1.77
CA ASN A 15 5.84 7.80 -1.62
C ASN A 15 6.79 7.87 -2.82
N VAL A 16 6.75 6.88 -3.72
CA VAL A 16 7.44 6.96 -5.01
C VAL A 16 6.69 8.01 -5.82
N GLU A 17 7.25 9.22 -5.97
CA GLU A 17 6.66 10.33 -6.73
C GLU A 17 7.39 10.57 -8.06
N ASP A 18 8.68 10.25 -8.15
CA ASP A 18 9.52 10.61 -9.28
C ASP A 18 9.20 9.78 -10.54
N LYS A 19 9.27 10.43 -11.71
CA LYS A 19 9.15 9.80 -13.03
C LYS A 19 10.35 8.89 -13.34
N SER A 20 11.50 9.17 -12.75
CA SER A 20 12.70 8.34 -12.89
C SER A 20 12.55 6.94 -12.27
N GLU A 21 11.57 6.75 -11.38
CA GLU A 21 11.35 5.51 -10.63
C GLU A 21 10.18 4.66 -11.19
N GLN A 22 9.75 4.87 -12.44
CA GLN A 22 8.65 4.12 -13.04
C GLN A 22 8.90 2.60 -13.07
N ASP A 23 10.11 2.17 -13.41
CA ASP A 23 10.47 0.75 -13.45
C ASP A 23 10.45 0.11 -12.05
N LEU A 24 10.93 0.85 -11.03
CA LEU A 24 10.82 0.44 -9.64
C LEU A 24 9.36 0.33 -9.21
N ARG A 25 8.53 1.33 -9.57
CA ARG A 25 7.09 1.33 -9.26
C ARG A 25 6.40 0.11 -9.90
N LYS A 26 6.71 -0.21 -11.16
CA LYS A 26 6.20 -1.43 -11.84
C LYS A 26 6.62 -2.72 -11.12
N ALA A 27 7.87 -2.81 -10.68
CA ALA A 27 8.37 -3.97 -9.95
C ALA A 27 7.68 -4.14 -8.58
N LEU A 28 7.52 -3.05 -7.83
CA LEU A 28 6.83 -3.06 -6.54
C LEU A 28 5.34 -3.41 -6.69
N ILE A 29 4.67 -2.88 -7.72
CA ILE A 29 3.29 -3.24 -8.05
C ILE A 29 3.17 -4.74 -8.34
N GLN A 30 4.07 -5.29 -9.17
CA GLN A 30 4.05 -6.71 -9.49
C GLN A 30 4.23 -7.58 -8.23
N GLN A 31 5.18 -7.24 -7.36
CA GLN A 31 5.38 -7.96 -6.10
C GLN A 31 4.14 -7.92 -5.21
N LEU A 32 3.46 -6.77 -5.15
CA LEU A 32 2.24 -6.64 -4.36
C LEU A 32 1.11 -7.49 -4.94
N ILE A 33 0.93 -7.51 -6.26
CA ILE A 33 -0.04 -8.38 -6.95
C ILE A 33 0.24 -9.85 -6.62
N ASP A 34 1.49 -10.28 -6.74
CA ASP A 34 1.87 -11.68 -6.49
C ASP A 34 1.57 -12.11 -5.04
N ILE A 35 1.80 -11.21 -4.08
CA ILE A 35 1.47 -11.46 -2.67
C ILE A 35 -0.05 -11.51 -2.46
N LEU A 36 -0.80 -10.58 -3.04
CA LEU A 36 -2.26 -10.53 -2.88
C LEU A 36 -2.94 -11.75 -3.49
N MET A 37 -2.50 -12.20 -4.67
CA MET A 37 -3.08 -13.33 -5.38
C MET A 37 -2.72 -14.70 -4.78
N ASN A 38 -1.49 -14.86 -4.26
CA ASN A 38 -0.99 -16.16 -3.81
C ASN A 38 -0.92 -16.30 -2.28
N GLY A 39 -0.92 -15.20 -1.54
CA GLY A 39 -0.60 -15.17 -0.11
C GLY A 39 -1.71 -14.64 0.80
N VAL A 40 -2.83 -14.17 0.25
CA VAL A 40 -3.89 -13.51 1.03
C VAL A 40 -5.26 -14.10 0.71
N SER A 41 -5.95 -14.57 1.74
CA SER A 41 -7.38 -14.90 1.63
C SER A 41 -8.23 -13.64 1.83
N GLU A 42 -9.43 -13.62 1.25
CA GLU A 42 -10.36 -12.50 1.37
C GLU A 42 -10.67 -12.13 2.83
N ARG A 43 -10.83 -13.14 3.70
CA ARG A 43 -11.03 -12.94 5.14
C ARG A 43 -9.85 -12.22 5.81
N SER A 44 -8.62 -12.59 5.45
CA SER A 44 -7.40 -11.97 5.98
C SER A 44 -7.26 -10.53 5.51
N TYR A 45 -7.62 -10.26 4.25
CA TYR A 45 -7.63 -8.92 3.68
C TYR A 45 -8.60 -7.98 4.42
N MET A 46 -9.84 -8.45 4.66
CA MET A 46 -10.83 -7.65 5.39
C MET A 46 -10.41 -7.36 6.84
N MET A 47 -9.73 -8.29 7.51
CA MET A 47 -9.22 -8.05 8.86
C MET A 47 -8.19 -6.90 8.89
N GLN A 48 -7.34 -6.77 7.85
CA GLN A 48 -6.38 -5.67 7.74
C GLN A 48 -7.06 -4.30 7.53
N LEU A 49 -8.18 -4.25 6.81
CA LEU A 49 -8.99 -3.04 6.62
C LEU A 49 -9.67 -2.57 7.91
N THR A 50 -10.09 -3.52 8.76
CA THR A 50 -10.87 -3.23 9.98
C THR A 50 -10.04 -3.05 11.23
N SER A 51 -8.75 -3.35 11.21
CA SER A 51 -7.90 -3.16 12.39
C SER A 51 -7.80 -1.66 12.67
N PRO A 52 -8.38 -1.13 13.77
CA PRO A 52 -8.03 0.21 14.19
C PRO A 52 -6.53 0.18 14.45
N ALA A 53 -5.78 1.07 13.81
CA ALA A 53 -4.42 1.35 14.22
C ALA A 53 -4.51 1.76 15.69
N SER A 54 -4.33 0.82 16.61
CA SER A 54 -4.11 1.16 18.01
C SER A 54 -2.90 2.09 18.00
N PRO A 55 -2.97 3.26 18.67
CA PRO A 55 -1.81 4.10 18.82
C PRO A 55 -0.84 3.32 19.71
N SER A 56 0.01 2.51 19.08
CA SER A 56 1.10 1.83 19.76
C SER A 56 2.02 2.92 20.26
N LYS A 57 1.85 3.27 21.53
CA LYS A 57 2.81 4.00 22.34
C LYS A 57 4.04 3.11 22.49
N THR A 58 4.86 3.02 21.46
CA THR A 58 6.23 2.55 21.57
C THR A 58 7.13 3.74 21.40
N SER A 59 7.69 4.17 22.53
CA SER A 59 8.72 5.18 22.66
C SER A 59 9.89 4.85 21.74
N PHE A 60 9.91 5.42 20.54
CA PHE A 60 11.08 5.44 19.68
C PHE A 60 11.66 6.84 19.72
N THR A 61 12.69 7.02 20.54
CA THR A 61 13.56 8.18 20.48
C THR A 61 14.39 8.10 19.20
N GLY A 62 14.27 9.11 18.33
CA GLY A 62 15.23 9.35 17.26
C GLY A 62 14.80 8.89 15.86
N SER A 63 13.94 9.65 15.22
CA SER A 63 14.18 10.22 13.87
C SER A 63 12.91 10.91 13.41
N SER A 64 13.07 12.18 13.02
CA SER A 64 12.04 13.02 12.43
C SER A 64 11.65 12.46 11.06
N PHE A 65 10.78 11.47 11.01
CA PHE A 65 9.99 11.20 9.82
C PHE A 65 8.84 12.20 9.81
N GLN A 66 9.11 13.38 9.25
CA GLN A 66 8.04 14.25 8.79
C GLN A 66 7.15 13.40 7.88
N SER A 67 5.91 13.22 8.30
CA SER A 67 4.83 12.65 7.49
C SER A 67 4.63 13.60 6.31
N ASN A 68 5.44 13.44 5.27
CA ASN A 68 5.35 14.28 4.10
C ASN A 68 4.06 13.87 3.39
N THR A 69 3.09 14.78 3.49
CA THR A 69 1.89 14.86 2.65
C THR A 69 1.09 13.56 2.54
N GLN A 70 0.27 13.31 3.57
CA GLN A 70 -1.07 12.75 3.32
C GLN A 70 -1.63 13.43 2.07
N PHE A 71 -1.91 12.63 1.05
CA PHE A 71 -2.61 13.05 -0.15
C PHE A 71 -3.78 13.92 0.29
N SER A 72 -3.62 15.23 0.10
CA SER A 72 -4.52 16.23 0.66
C SER A 72 -5.88 16.02 0.03
N ASP A 73 -6.86 15.82 0.90
CA ASP A 73 -8.26 15.49 0.69
C ASP A 73 -8.99 16.46 -0.26
N LYS A 74 -8.71 16.34 -1.56
CA LYS A 74 -9.37 17.07 -2.65
C LYS A 74 -9.63 16.15 -3.83
N GLY A 75 -10.43 15.11 -3.60
CA GLY A 75 -10.93 14.23 -4.64
C GLY A 75 -11.21 12.83 -4.11
N LEU A 76 -12.29 12.21 -4.61
CA LEU A 76 -12.68 10.84 -4.30
C LEU A 76 -11.50 9.88 -4.55
N CYS A 77 -10.73 9.59 -3.51
CA CYS A 77 -9.73 8.54 -3.51
C CYS A 77 -10.46 7.20 -3.52
N PHE A 78 -10.28 6.43 -4.60
CA PHE A 78 -10.78 5.06 -4.64
C PHE A 78 -9.96 4.20 -3.66
N VAL A 79 -10.63 3.66 -2.63
CA VAL A 79 -10.02 2.74 -1.67
C VAL A 79 -10.60 1.34 -1.92
N PRO A 80 -9.77 0.37 -2.34
CA PRO A 80 -10.21 -1.01 -2.54
C PRO A 80 -10.84 -1.61 -1.28
N ARG A 81 -11.94 -2.34 -1.45
CA ARG A 81 -12.71 -2.97 -0.37
C ARG A 81 -12.47 -4.48 -0.25
N ASN A 82 -11.94 -5.09 -1.31
CA ASN A 82 -11.61 -6.51 -1.38
C ASN A 82 -10.32 -6.70 -2.18
N VAL A 83 -9.76 -7.92 -2.10
CA VAL A 83 -8.50 -8.28 -2.79
C VAL A 83 -8.62 -8.04 -4.29
N THR A 84 -9.76 -8.36 -4.90
CA THR A 84 -9.99 -8.24 -6.34
C THR A 84 -9.92 -6.79 -6.82
N GLU A 85 -10.58 -5.86 -6.14
CA GLU A 85 -10.52 -4.43 -6.44
C GLU A 85 -9.09 -3.89 -6.35
N ASP A 86 -8.33 -4.36 -5.36
CA ASP A 86 -6.95 -3.95 -5.13
C ASP A 86 -6.03 -4.46 -6.25
N VAL A 87 -6.16 -5.74 -6.60
CA VAL A 87 -5.41 -6.35 -7.71
C VAL A 87 -5.74 -5.68 -9.04
N ILE A 88 -7.03 -5.41 -9.32
CA ILE A 88 -7.43 -4.71 -10.55
C ILE A 88 -6.84 -3.30 -10.58
N LEU A 89 -6.93 -2.54 -9.48
CA LEU A 89 -6.34 -1.21 -9.39
C LEU A 89 -4.83 -1.24 -9.67
N LEU A 90 -4.12 -2.21 -9.08
CA LEU A 90 -2.69 -2.39 -9.25
C LEU A 90 -2.33 -2.78 -10.69
N LEU A 91 -3.10 -3.66 -11.32
CA LEU A 91 -2.89 -4.03 -12.72
C LEU A 91 -3.07 -2.83 -13.66
N LEU A 92 -4.14 -2.05 -13.47
CA LEU A 92 -4.39 -0.83 -14.24
C LEU A 92 -3.28 0.20 -14.03
N LEU A 93 -2.83 0.37 -12.79
CA LEU A 93 -1.72 1.27 -12.49
C LEU A 93 -0.42 0.82 -13.16
N LYS A 94 -0.13 -0.48 -13.16
CA LYS A 94 1.05 -1.04 -13.81
C LYS A 94 1.03 -0.83 -15.33
N GLU A 95 -0.14 -1.00 -15.94
CA GLU A 95 -0.34 -0.80 -17.38
C GLU A 95 -0.21 0.67 -17.80
N ALA A 96 -0.65 1.60 -16.96
CA ALA A 96 -0.60 3.03 -17.23
C ALA A 96 0.78 3.68 -17.04
N LEU A 97 1.67 3.03 -16.27
CA LEU A 97 3.07 3.44 -16.07
C LEU A 97 3.93 2.99 -17.26
#